data_AF-A0A1Q7L030-F1
#
_entry.id   AF-A0A1Q7L030-F1
#
_cell.length_a   1.000
_cell.length_b   1.000
_cell.length_c   1.000
_cell.angle_alpha   90.00
_cell.angle_beta   90.00
_cell.angle_gamma   90.00
#
_symmetry.space_group_name_H-M   'P 1'
#
loop_
_entity.id
_entity.type
_entity.pdbx_description
1 polymer ?
#
loop_
_entity_poly.entity_id
_entity_poly.type
_entity_poly.pdbx_seq_one_letter_code
_entity_poly.pdbx_strand_id
1 'polypeptide(L)'
;MEQEPSDVIVLSAISQGVKKFDKIARKAKIESQELNSLLERLESKGLIAIIEKKGLLGPKKEIILTEKGHKELEERRFELQKNWDQMVTMWKSGDKQKLQQYMDDNRSILPAMMFLGIMDVMMFSTMMAFMGLAMTSFIPDNYMQDTGGTDMSHDSGQDYSGGDFHGNGGPGDMGGFDVNF
;
A
#
# COMPACT_ATOMS: atom_id res chain seq x y z
N MET A 1 -14.58 20.32 -1.31
CA MET A 1 -14.06 19.87 -0.01
C MET A 1 -12.64 19.39 -0.25
N GLU A 2 -11.68 19.91 0.49
CA GLU A 2 -10.32 19.40 0.49
C GLU A 2 -10.37 17.95 1.02
N GLN A 3 -9.79 17.00 0.29
CA GLN A 3 -9.65 15.63 0.77
C GLN A 3 -8.27 15.50 1.39
N GLU A 4 -8.20 14.81 2.53
CA GLU A 4 -6.94 14.53 3.18
C GLU A 4 -6.06 13.65 2.26
N PRO A 5 -4.73 13.83 2.26
CA PRO A 5 -3.81 12.98 1.51
C PRO A 5 -4.02 11.47 1.76
N SER A 6 -4.47 11.10 2.96
CA SER A 6 -4.82 9.73 3.33
C SER A 6 -6.03 9.18 2.55
N ASP A 7 -7.03 10.01 2.23
CA ASP A 7 -8.19 9.62 1.39
C ASP A 7 -7.68 9.14 0.02
N VAL A 8 -6.77 9.91 -0.59
CA VAL A 8 -6.19 9.61 -1.92
C VAL A 8 -5.34 8.34 -1.89
N ILE A 9 -4.56 8.13 -0.83
CA ILE A 9 -3.75 6.92 -0.63
C ILE A 9 -4.64 5.68 -0.58
N VAL A 10 -5.72 5.71 0.21
CA VAL A 10 -6.64 4.57 0.34
C VAL A 10 -7.39 4.30 -0.96
N LEU A 11 -7.89 5.34 -1.64
CA LEU A 11 -8.51 5.20 -2.96
C LEU A 11 -7.54 4.58 -3.97
N SER A 12 -6.28 5.01 -3.99
CA SER A 12 -5.24 4.42 -4.84
C SER A 12 -4.94 2.96 -4.49
N ALA A 13 -4.89 2.60 -3.20
CA ALA A 13 -4.67 1.21 -2.79
C ALA A 13 -5.79 0.28 -3.29
N ILE A 14 -7.04 0.74 -3.18
CA ILE A 14 -8.21 -0.04 -3.63
C ILE A 14 -8.26 -0.11 -5.16
N SER A 15 -7.93 0.99 -5.87
CA SER A 15 -7.90 0.99 -7.34
C SER A 15 -6.85 0.04 -7.91
N GLN A 16 -5.75 -0.17 -7.18
CA GLN A 16 -4.72 -1.18 -7.47
C GLN A 16 -5.14 -2.62 -7.09
N GLY A 17 -6.43 -2.85 -6.80
CA GLY A 17 -7.01 -4.17 -6.59
C GLY A 17 -6.96 -4.69 -5.15
N VAL A 18 -6.57 -3.86 -4.17
CA VAL A 18 -6.56 -4.27 -2.75
C VAL A 18 -7.95 -4.12 -2.14
N LYS A 19 -8.63 -5.26 -1.96
CA LYS A 19 -10.06 -5.28 -1.61
C LYS A 19 -10.38 -5.62 -0.15
N LYS A 20 -9.39 -6.03 0.65
CA LYS A 20 -9.59 -6.47 2.05
C LYS A 20 -9.07 -5.41 3.01
N PHE A 21 -9.83 -5.12 4.07
CA PHE A 21 -9.48 -4.13 5.10
C PHE A 21 -8.03 -4.24 5.58
N ASP A 22 -7.62 -5.39 6.12
CA ASP A 22 -6.25 -5.56 6.65
C ASP A 22 -5.16 -5.39 5.59
N LYS A 23 -5.46 -5.74 4.33
CA LYS A 23 -4.52 -5.55 3.22
C LYS A 23 -4.42 -4.07 2.84
N ILE A 24 -5.52 -3.32 2.92
CA ILE A 24 -5.52 -1.86 2.70
C ILE A 24 -4.74 -1.19 3.83
N ALA A 25 -5.00 -1.51 5.10
CA ALA A 25 -4.29 -0.96 6.25
C ALA A 25 -2.77 -1.12 6.11
N ARG A 26 -2.33 -2.35 5.82
CA ARG A 26 -0.90 -2.66 5.61
C ARG A 26 -0.31 -1.89 4.43
N LYS A 27 -0.99 -1.90 3.27
CA LYS A 27 -0.47 -1.24 2.07
C LYS A 27 -0.42 0.28 2.23
N ALA A 28 -1.46 0.88 2.79
CA ALA A 28 -1.55 2.32 3.01
C ALA A 28 -0.72 2.80 4.23
N LYS A 29 -0.23 1.87 5.06
CA LYS A 29 0.45 2.16 6.34
C LYS A 29 -0.40 3.02 7.28
N ILE A 30 -1.69 2.67 7.38
CA ILE A 30 -2.69 3.37 8.19
C ILE A 30 -3.17 2.42 9.30
N GLU A 31 -3.26 2.95 10.51
CA GLU A 31 -3.78 2.21 11.67
C GLU A 31 -5.24 1.78 11.46
N SER A 32 -5.62 0.65 12.03
CA SER A 32 -6.95 0.07 11.77
C SER A 32 -8.09 1.01 12.18
N GLN A 33 -7.95 1.70 13.32
CA GLN A 33 -8.98 2.66 13.76
C GLN A 33 -9.12 3.85 12.80
N GLU A 34 -7.99 4.39 12.32
CA GLU A 34 -7.98 5.48 11.35
C GLU A 34 -8.56 5.03 10.00
N LEU A 35 -8.20 3.83 9.54
CA LEU A 35 -8.72 3.27 8.30
C LEU A 35 -10.24 3.08 8.36
N ASN A 36 -10.80 2.63 9.49
CA ASN A 36 -12.25 2.53 9.64
C ASN A 36 -12.94 3.87 9.42
N SER A 37 -12.52 4.92 10.12
CA SER A 37 -13.10 6.26 9.97
C SER A 37 -12.93 6.82 8.55
N LEU A 38 -11.82 6.49 7.89
CA LEU A 38 -11.57 6.89 6.52
C LEU A 38 -12.51 6.17 5.54
N LEU A 39 -12.67 4.85 5.66
CA LEU A 39 -13.58 4.07 4.82
C LEU A 39 -15.04 4.52 5.01
N GLU A 40 -15.50 4.76 6.24
CA GLU A 40 -16.84 5.31 6.50
C GLU A 40 -17.06 6.66 5.80
N ARG A 41 -16.05 7.53 5.84
CA ARG A 41 -16.06 8.83 5.13
C ARG A 41 -16.08 8.66 3.61
N LEU A 42 -15.28 7.76 3.05
CA LEU A 42 -15.26 7.51 1.61
C LEU A 42 -16.57 6.89 1.11
N GLU A 43 -17.16 5.98 1.90
CA GLU A 43 -18.43 5.32 1.58
C GLU A 43 -19.59 6.33 1.64
N SER A 44 -19.66 7.17 2.67
CA SER A 44 -20.67 8.24 2.76
C SER A 44 -20.55 9.29 1.65
N LYS A 45 -19.35 9.53 1.12
CA LYS A 45 -19.13 10.35 -0.09
C LYS A 45 -19.49 9.60 -1.39
N GLY A 46 -19.79 8.31 -1.32
CA GLY A 46 -20.09 7.44 -2.47
C GLY A 46 -18.88 7.13 -3.34
N LEU A 47 -17.66 7.22 -2.80
CA LEU A 47 -16.41 6.98 -3.52
C LEU A 47 -16.02 5.49 -3.50
N ILE A 48 -16.45 4.78 -2.45
CA ILE A 48 -16.27 3.33 -2.34
C ILE A 48 -17.61 2.66 -2.04
N ALA A 49 -17.64 1.34 -2.20
CA ALA A 49 -18.72 0.49 -1.74
C ALA A 49 -18.17 -0.78 -1.08
N ILE A 50 -18.84 -1.24 -0.03
CA ILE A 50 -18.58 -2.54 0.59
C ILE A 50 -19.56 -3.55 0.00
N ILE A 51 -19.03 -4.55 -0.71
CA ILE A 51 -19.84 -5.59 -1.36
C ILE A 51 -19.56 -6.95 -0.74
N GLU A 52 -20.60 -7.78 -0.64
CA GLU A 52 -20.47 -9.17 -0.21
C GLU A 52 -20.39 -10.08 -1.44
N LYS A 53 -19.39 -10.95 -1.47
CA LYS A 53 -19.19 -11.95 -2.53
C LYS A 53 -19.09 -13.34 -1.95
N LYS A 54 -19.54 -14.34 -2.70
CA LYS A 54 -19.29 -15.74 -2.37
C LYS A 54 -17.80 -16.05 -2.55
N GLY A 55 -17.16 -16.55 -1.49
CA GLY A 55 -15.80 -17.09 -1.50
C GLY A 55 -15.78 -18.60 -1.27
N LEU A 56 -14.59 -19.19 -1.35
CA LEU A 56 -14.38 -20.62 -1.14
C LEU A 56 -14.75 -21.09 0.27
N LEU A 57 -14.59 -20.22 1.26
CA LEU A 57 -14.88 -20.48 2.68
C LEU A 57 -16.14 -19.75 3.18
N GLY A 58 -17.06 -19.42 2.27
CA GLY A 58 -18.28 -18.65 2.59
C GLY A 58 -18.22 -17.19 2.13
N PRO A 59 -19.18 -16.36 2.53
CA PRO A 59 -19.24 -14.97 2.11
C PRO A 59 -18.03 -14.16 2.59
N LYS A 60 -17.55 -13.26 1.73
CA LYS A 60 -16.46 -12.32 2.03
C LYS A 60 -16.87 -10.89 1.68
N LYS A 61 -16.49 -9.93 2.52
CA LYS A 61 -16.62 -8.50 2.23
C LYS A 61 -15.43 -8.03 1.40
N GLU A 62 -15.70 -7.32 0.33
CA GLU A 62 -14.72 -6.64 -0.51
C GLU A 62 -15.04 -5.15 -0.57
N ILE A 63 -14.00 -4.33 -0.46
CA ILE A 63 -14.08 -2.88 -0.67
C ILE A 63 -13.70 -2.61 -2.12
N ILE A 64 -14.53 -1.87 -2.84
CA ILE A 64 -14.32 -1.50 -4.25
C ILE A 64 -14.49 0.00 -4.46
N LEU A 65 -13.83 0.55 -5.48
CA LEU A 65 -14.14 1.91 -5.95
C LEU A 65 -15.47 1.90 -6.69
N THR A 66 -16.22 2.98 -6.53
CA THR A 66 -17.32 3.32 -7.42
C THR A 66 -16.78 4.07 -8.65
N GLU A 67 -17.62 4.25 -9.68
CA GLU A 67 -17.28 5.13 -10.81
C GLU A 67 -16.92 6.55 -10.35
N LYS A 68 -17.65 7.07 -9.37
CA LYS A 68 -17.35 8.37 -8.74
C LYS A 68 -15.99 8.36 -8.05
N GLY A 69 -15.65 7.28 -7.35
CA GLY A 69 -14.35 7.09 -6.72
C GLY A 69 -13.21 7.07 -7.73
N HIS A 70 -13.39 6.40 -8.88
CA HIS A 70 -12.40 6.39 -9.96
C HIS A 70 -12.17 7.79 -10.51
N LYS A 71 -13.25 8.52 -10.81
CA LYS A 71 -13.15 9.89 -11.32
C LYS A 71 -12.46 10.82 -10.33
N GLU A 72 -12.85 10.78 -9.06
CA GLU A 72 -12.21 11.60 -8.01
C GLU A 72 -10.72 11.26 -7.89
N LEU A 73 -10.34 9.97 -7.89
CA LEU A 73 -8.93 9.58 -7.80
C LEU A 73 -8.10 10.15 -8.96
N GLU A 74 -8.64 10.15 -10.18
CA GLU A 74 -7.96 10.71 -11.35
C GLU A 74 -7.86 12.24 -11.30
N GLU A 75 -8.89 12.93 -10.83
CA GLU A 75 -8.84 14.38 -10.59
C GLU A 75 -7.74 14.72 -9.56
N ARG A 76 -7.67 13.96 -8.46
CA ARG A 76 -6.63 14.13 -7.44
C ARG A 76 -5.23 13.81 -7.95
N ARG A 77 -5.09 12.76 -8.76
CA ARG A 77 -3.82 12.42 -9.41
C ARG A 77 -3.34 13.58 -10.29
N PHE A 78 -4.24 14.20 -11.04
CA PHE A 78 -3.92 15.35 -11.88
C PHE A 78 -3.47 16.57 -11.07
N GLU A 79 -4.15 16.88 -9.96
CA GLU A 79 -3.75 17.95 -9.04
C GLU A 79 -2.36 17.69 -8.45
N LEU A 80 -2.11 16.47 -7.97
CA LEU A 80 -0.81 16.08 -7.41
C LEU A 80 0.30 16.14 -8.46
N GLN A 81 0.04 15.71 -9.69
CA GLN A 81 1.01 15.82 -10.80
C GLN A 81 1.36 17.29 -11.08
N LYS A 82 0.36 18.17 -11.12
CA LYS A 82 0.59 19.61 -11.32
C LYS A 82 1.44 20.22 -10.21
N ASN A 83 1.21 19.84 -8.95
CA ASN A 83 2.03 20.30 -7.83
C ASN A 83 3.48 19.79 -7.94
N TRP A 84 3.67 18.52 -8.35
CA TRP A 84 5.00 17.97 -8.62
C TRP A 84 5.72 18.71 -9.77
N ASP A 85 5.04 18.97 -10.88
CA ASP A 85 5.62 19.69 -12.01
C ASP A 85 6.02 21.12 -11.62
N GLN A 86 5.26 21.76 -10.72
CA GLN A 86 5.60 23.06 -10.15
C GLN A 86 6.87 22.99 -9.27
N MET A 87 7.01 21.97 -8.41
CA MET A 87 8.26 21.72 -7.66
C MET A 87 9.45 21.53 -8.59
N VAL A 88 9.32 20.68 -9.61
CA VAL A 88 10.37 20.43 -10.60
C VAL A 88 10.77 21.71 -11.34
N THR A 89 9.81 22.58 -11.65
CA THR A 89 10.07 23.87 -12.30
C THR A 89 10.89 24.80 -11.39
N MET A 90 10.53 24.89 -10.11
CA MET A 90 11.29 25.69 -9.13
C MET A 90 12.67 25.10 -8.86
N TRP A 91 12.79 23.78 -8.83
CA TRP A 91 14.06 23.10 -8.73
C TRP A 91 14.99 23.42 -9.91
N LYS A 92 14.46 23.36 -11.15
CA LYS A 92 15.21 23.72 -12.37
C LYS A 92 15.62 25.18 -12.42
N SER A 93 14.90 26.10 -11.76
CA SER A 93 15.29 27.51 -11.69
C SER A 93 16.46 27.76 -10.74
N GLY A 94 16.81 26.79 -9.89
CA GLY A 94 17.92 26.88 -8.94
C GLY A 94 17.60 27.67 -7.66
N ASP A 95 16.35 28.14 -7.49
CA ASP A 95 15.92 28.93 -6.35
C ASP A 95 15.54 28.02 -5.17
N LYS A 96 16.52 27.70 -4.34
CA LYS A 96 16.37 26.80 -3.19
C LYS A 96 15.34 27.31 -2.17
N GLN A 97 15.29 28.62 -1.93
CA GLN A 97 14.41 29.19 -0.92
C GLN A 97 12.95 29.09 -1.35
N LYS A 98 12.66 29.42 -2.61
CA LYS A 98 11.32 29.29 -3.17
C LYS A 98 10.87 27.83 -3.25
N LEU A 99 11.77 26.92 -3.65
CA LEU A 99 11.48 25.50 -3.67
C LEU A 99 11.18 24.97 -2.26
N GLN A 100 12.00 25.34 -1.27
CA GLN A 100 11.80 24.92 0.11
C GLN A 100 10.45 25.39 0.65
N GLN A 101 10.13 26.67 0.47
CA GLN A 101 8.86 27.23 0.91
C GLN A 101 7.68 26.51 0.27
N TYR A 102 7.73 26.29 -1.05
CA TYR A 102 6.65 25.59 -1.74
C TYR A 102 6.50 24.13 -1.27
N MET A 103 7.60 23.44 -0.99
CA MET A 103 7.56 22.09 -0.42
C MET A 103 7.02 22.07 1.02
N ASP A 104 7.38 23.05 1.85
CA ASP A 104 6.88 23.17 3.22
C ASP A 104 5.36 23.43 3.22
N ASP A 105 4.89 24.35 2.38
CA ASP A 105 3.46 24.66 2.22
C ASP A 105 2.65 23.44 1.73
N ASN A 106 3.29 22.55 0.97
CA ASN A 106 2.69 21.36 0.37
C ASN A 106 3.20 20.05 1.00
N ARG A 107 3.71 20.09 2.24
CA ARG A 107 4.37 18.92 2.84
C ARG A 107 3.45 17.70 2.96
N SER A 108 2.17 17.92 3.25
CA SER A 108 1.18 16.85 3.48
C SER A 108 0.88 16.04 2.22
N ILE A 109 1.07 16.59 1.02
CA ILE A 109 0.80 15.89 -0.25
C ILE A 109 1.99 15.07 -0.77
N LEU A 110 3.19 15.25 -0.19
CA LEU A 110 4.40 14.51 -0.61
C LEU A 110 4.27 12.99 -0.40
N PRO A 111 3.78 12.47 0.75
CA PRO A 111 3.55 11.03 0.91
C PRO A 111 2.55 10.47 -0.11
N ALA A 112 1.51 11.23 -0.45
CA ALA A 112 0.53 10.81 -1.45
C ALA A 112 1.15 10.73 -2.85
N MET A 113 1.96 11.72 -3.27
CA MET A 113 2.67 11.67 -4.56
C MET A 113 3.58 10.44 -4.68
N MET A 114 4.31 10.09 -3.61
CA MET A 114 5.14 8.88 -3.61
C MET A 114 4.30 7.61 -3.68
N PHE A 115 3.23 7.52 -2.89
CA PHE A 115 2.35 6.36 -2.90
C PHE A 115 1.69 6.14 -4.27
N LEU A 116 1.34 7.22 -4.96
CA LEU A 116 0.73 7.19 -6.29
C LEU A 116 1.75 6.98 -7.42
N GLY A 117 3.06 7.04 -7.13
CA GLY A 117 4.14 6.92 -8.11
C GLY A 117 4.35 8.17 -8.98
N ILE A 118 3.84 9.33 -8.57
CA ILE A 118 4.04 10.62 -9.25
C ILE A 118 5.48 11.11 -9.06
N MET A 119 6.01 10.89 -7.86
CA MET A 119 7.36 11.23 -7.45
C MET A 119 8.01 9.97 -6.88
N ASP A 120 9.18 9.58 -7.38
CA ASP A 120 9.94 8.48 -6.80
C ASP A 120 10.99 8.99 -5.79
N VAL A 121 11.49 8.07 -4.95
CA VAL A 121 12.46 8.38 -3.90
C VAL A 121 13.78 8.88 -4.46
N MET A 122 14.19 8.42 -5.65
CA MET A 122 15.45 8.83 -6.26
C MET A 122 15.38 10.28 -6.77
N MET A 123 14.30 10.64 -7.46
CA MET A 123 14.01 12.01 -7.90
C MET A 123 13.94 12.95 -6.70
N PHE A 124 13.19 12.58 -5.65
CA PHE A 124 13.08 13.39 -4.45
C PHE A 124 14.43 13.51 -3.72
N SER A 125 15.21 12.42 -3.62
CA SER A 125 16.55 12.46 -3.00
C SER A 125 17.53 13.38 -3.74
N THR A 126 17.42 13.46 -5.06
CA THR A 126 18.24 14.37 -5.88
C THR A 126 17.85 15.82 -5.64
N MET A 127 16.55 16.10 -5.52
CA MET A 127 16.03 17.43 -5.17
C MET A 127 16.49 17.85 -3.76
N MET A 128 16.43 16.93 -2.80
CA MET A 128 16.87 17.15 -1.42
C MET A 128 18.38 17.38 -1.32
N ALA A 129 19.18 16.59 -2.04
CA ALA A 129 20.63 16.79 -2.15
C ALA A 129 20.97 18.16 -2.75
N PHE A 130 20.23 18.60 -3.78
CA PHE A 130 20.37 19.94 -4.33
C PHE A 130 20.10 21.03 -3.29
N MET A 131 19.11 20.84 -2.41
CA MET A 131 18.79 21.77 -1.32
C MET A 131 19.76 21.69 -0.15
N GLY A 132 20.57 20.63 -0.04
CA GLY A 132 21.40 20.36 1.12
C GLY A 132 20.60 19.93 2.35
N LEU A 133 19.41 19.36 2.15
CA LEU A 133 18.51 18.92 3.20
C LEU A 133 18.46 17.38 3.25
N ALA A 134 18.22 16.84 4.45
CA ALA A 134 17.98 15.41 4.62
C ALA A 134 16.54 15.06 4.21
N MET A 135 16.35 13.90 3.56
CA MET A 135 15.03 13.40 3.15
C MET A 135 14.03 13.31 4.32
N THR A 136 14.56 12.97 5.51
CA THR A 136 13.79 12.84 6.76
C THR A 136 13.16 14.15 7.23
N SER A 137 13.62 15.29 6.72
CA SER A 137 13.02 16.60 7.00
C SER A 137 11.59 16.70 6.49
N PHE A 138 11.24 15.99 5.41
CA PHE A 138 9.92 16.06 4.78
C PHE A 138 9.16 14.75 4.90
N ILE A 139 9.87 13.62 4.76
CA ILE A 139 9.27 12.28 4.71
C ILE A 139 9.74 11.46 5.92
N PRO A 140 8.82 10.96 6.76
CA PRO A 140 9.20 10.08 7.87
C PRO A 140 9.75 8.72 7.41
N ASP A 141 10.62 8.11 8.21
CA ASP A 141 11.34 6.86 7.89
C ASP A 141 10.43 5.68 7.56
N ASN A 142 9.23 5.62 8.17
CA ASN A 142 8.25 4.57 7.92
C ASN A 142 7.76 4.53 6.46
N TYR A 143 7.83 5.65 5.72
CA TYR A 143 7.54 5.70 4.29
C TYR A 143 8.73 5.23 3.43
N MET A 144 9.97 5.35 3.93
CA MET A 144 11.19 5.01 3.19
C MET A 144 11.59 3.53 3.25
N GLN A 145 11.28 2.83 4.34
CA GLN A 145 11.73 1.43 4.54
C GLN A 145 11.22 0.45 3.47
N ASP A 146 10.17 0.79 2.73
CA ASP A 146 9.51 -0.12 1.77
C ASP A 146 9.78 0.26 0.30
N THR A 147 10.52 1.34 0.05
CA THR A 147 10.94 1.73 -1.31
C THR A 147 12.30 1.13 -1.70
N GLY A 148 13.03 0.55 -0.73
CA GLY A 148 14.33 -0.10 -0.90
C GLY A 148 14.32 -1.63 -0.88
N GLY A 149 13.17 -2.28 -0.70
CA GLY A 149 13.09 -3.74 -0.74
C GLY A 149 11.74 -4.30 -0.34
N THR A 150 11.01 -4.84 -1.33
CA THR A 150 9.87 -5.79 -1.20
C THR A 150 9.36 -6.06 -2.62
N ASP A 151 9.98 -7.01 -3.32
CA ASP A 151 9.47 -8.38 -3.38
C ASP A 151 8.06 -8.47 -4.01
N MET A 152 8.01 -8.17 -5.31
CA MET A 152 6.89 -8.50 -6.21
C MET A 152 7.06 -9.94 -6.73
N SER A 153 7.22 -10.94 -5.87
CA SER A 153 7.00 -12.34 -6.24
C SER A 153 7.05 -13.28 -5.05
N HIS A 154 5.88 -13.55 -4.46
CA HIS A 154 5.31 -14.89 -4.47
C HIS A 154 3.91 -14.83 -3.87
N ASP A 155 2.93 -14.60 -4.74
CA ASP A 155 1.63 -15.26 -4.57
C ASP A 155 1.86 -16.75 -4.84
N SER A 156 2.43 -17.47 -3.86
CA SER A 156 2.20 -18.92 -3.82
C SER A 156 0.86 -19.14 -3.16
N GLY A 157 -0.19 -19.05 -3.98
CA GLY A 157 -1.34 -19.92 -3.78
C GLY A 157 -0.83 -21.36 -3.75
N GLN A 158 -0.83 -21.97 -2.58
CA GLN A 158 -1.00 -23.42 -2.49
C GLN A 158 -2.26 -23.70 -1.72
N ASP A 159 -3.23 -24.17 -2.50
CA ASP A 159 -4.39 -24.91 -2.06
C ASP A 159 -4.00 -26.06 -1.11
N TYR A 160 -4.96 -26.34 -0.24
CA TYR A 160 -5.04 -27.54 0.57
C TYR A 160 -4.87 -28.82 -0.28
N SER A 161 -3.90 -29.66 0.08
CA SER A 161 -4.06 -31.13 0.16
C SER A 161 -2.79 -31.74 0.73
N GLY A 162 -2.86 -32.21 1.97
CA GLY A 162 -1.78 -32.94 2.62
C GLY A 162 -2.37 -33.72 3.76
N GLY A 163 -3.05 -34.82 3.43
CA GLY A 163 -3.64 -35.74 4.39
C GLY A 163 -2.60 -36.29 5.34
N ASP A 164 -3.00 -36.39 6.61
CA ASP A 164 -2.26 -37.01 7.70
C ASP A 164 -1.88 -38.45 7.34
N PHE A 165 -0.59 -38.77 7.28
CA PHE A 165 -0.11 -40.14 7.50
C PHE A 165 1.38 -40.14 7.88
N HIS A 166 1.72 -41.04 8.82
CA HIS A 166 3.02 -41.33 9.44
C HIS A 166 3.31 -40.59 10.77
N GLY A 167 3.59 -41.25 11.89
CA GLY A 167 3.89 -42.66 12.10
C GLY A 167 3.65 -43.07 13.56
N ASN A 168 2.95 -44.18 13.71
CA ASN A 168 2.70 -44.86 14.97
C ASN A 168 4.03 -45.46 15.47
N GLY A 169 4.43 -45.09 16.69
CA GLY A 169 5.54 -45.73 17.39
C GLY A 169 5.13 -47.15 17.81
N GLY A 170 5.78 -48.15 17.23
CA GLY A 170 5.65 -49.54 17.65
C GLY A 170 6.85 -49.94 18.54
N PRO A 171 6.62 -50.53 19.73
CA PRO A 171 7.68 -51.19 20.48
C PRO A 171 7.97 -52.55 19.82
N GLY A 172 9.25 -52.80 19.55
CA GLY A 172 9.71 -54.09 19.02
C GLY A 172 9.51 -55.20 20.05
N ASP A 173 8.57 -56.08 19.77
CA ASP A 173 8.38 -57.34 20.48
C ASP A 173 8.89 -58.51 19.61
N MET A 174 9.43 -59.49 20.31
CA MET A 174 10.17 -60.64 19.82
C MET A 174 9.31 -61.60 19.00
N GLY A 175 9.98 -62.40 18.17
CA GLY A 175 9.61 -63.80 18.00
C GLY A 175 9.71 -64.35 16.58
N GLY A 176 10.50 -65.43 16.44
CA GLY A 176 10.15 -66.54 15.57
C GLY A 176 10.90 -66.67 14.25
N PHE A 177 11.87 -67.60 14.25
CA PHE A 177 12.13 -68.65 13.23
C PHE A 177 11.08 -68.76 12.09
N ASP A 178 11.39 -69.09 10.84
CA ASP A 178 12.25 -70.19 10.41
C ASP A 178 12.61 -70.14 8.89
N VAL A 179 13.64 -70.92 8.57
CA VAL A 179 14.28 -71.35 7.30
C VAL A 179 13.58 -71.22 5.92
N ASN A 180 14.38 -71.00 4.86
CA ASN A 180 14.67 -72.04 3.85
C ASN A 180 15.69 -71.60 2.76
N PHE A 181 16.70 -72.46 2.58
CA PHE A 181 17.79 -72.54 1.58
C PHE A 181 19.00 -71.60 1.71
#